data_AF-A0A561PSR3-F1
#
_entry.id   AF-A0A561PSR3-F1
#
_cell.length_a   1.000
_cell.length_b   1.000
_cell.length_c   1.000
_cell.angle_alpha   90.00
_cell.angle_beta   90.00
_cell.angle_gamma   90.00
#
_symmetry.space_group_name_H-M   'P 1'
#
loop_
_entity.id
_entity.type
_entity.pdbx_description
1 polymer ?
#
loop_
_entity_poly.entity_id
_entity_poly.type
_entity_poly.pdbx_seq_one_letter_code
_entity_poly.pdbx_strand_id
1 'polypeptide(L)'
;MKRRKANSKVPEREELERQLEALQRDVRQLQLEHDLLKKANELIKKDLGVDLQILSNREKTQLIDALKEDYRLPELLAQLRIARSSYF
;
A
#
# COMPACT_ATOMS: atom_id res chain seq x y z
N MET A 1 -47.69 -4.44 25.06
CA MET A 1 -46.55 -5.15 24.43
C MET A 1 -45.88 -4.22 23.41
N LYS A 2 -44.56 -3.94 23.50
CA LYS A 2 -43.67 -3.53 22.38
C LYS A 2 -42.28 -3.14 22.91
N ARG A 3 -41.39 -4.13 23.04
CA ARG A 3 -39.93 -3.92 23.08
C ARG A 3 -39.32 -4.70 21.92
N ARG A 4 -39.12 -4.03 20.79
CA ARG A 4 -38.28 -4.48 19.68
C ARG A 4 -37.49 -3.28 19.15
N LYS A 5 -36.45 -2.87 19.88
CA LYS A 5 -35.43 -1.92 19.39
C LYS A 5 -34.00 -2.40 19.69
N ALA A 6 -33.82 -3.70 19.92
CA ALA A 6 -32.50 -4.27 20.19
C ALA A 6 -31.79 -4.81 18.93
N ASN A 7 -32.49 -4.98 17.81
CA ASN A 7 -31.97 -5.72 16.66
C ASN A 7 -31.48 -4.87 15.46
N SER A 8 -31.51 -3.54 15.56
CA SER A 8 -31.14 -2.66 14.44
C SER A 8 -29.74 -2.03 14.55
N LYS A 9 -29.05 -2.16 15.70
CA LYS A 9 -27.71 -1.58 15.92
C LYS A 9 -26.54 -2.52 15.58
N VAL A 10 -26.81 -3.82 15.51
CA VAL A 10 -25.81 -4.86 15.19
C VAL A 10 -25.36 -4.79 13.72
N PRO A 11 -26.25 -4.69 12.71
CA PRO A 11 -25.80 -4.65 11.31
C PRO A 11 -24.99 -3.38 11.00
N GLU A 12 -25.35 -2.24 11.59
CA GLU A 12 -24.65 -0.96 11.42
C GLU A 12 -23.23 -1.00 12.02
N ARG A 13 -23.04 -1.72 13.13
CA ARG A 13 -21.71 -1.94 13.73
C ARG A 13 -20.84 -2.86 12.88
N GLU A 14 -21.37 -3.98 12.39
CA GLU A 14 -20.63 -4.89 11.51
C GLU A 14 -20.25 -4.24 10.17
N GLU A 15 -21.09 -3.33 9.67
CA GLU A 15 -20.82 -2.59 8.44
C GLU A 15 -19.75 -1.51 8.67
N LEU A 16 -19.78 -0.83 9.82
CA LEU A 16 -18.72 0.08 10.25
C LEU A 16 -17.39 -0.64 10.50
N GLU A 17 -17.41 -1.82 11.12
CA GLU A 17 -16.20 -2.65 11.31
C GLU A 17 -15.59 -3.07 9.97
N ARG A 18 -16.42 -3.48 9.00
CA ARG A 18 -15.96 -3.78 7.64
C ARG A 18 -15.36 -2.55 6.94
N GLN A 19 -15.97 -1.38 7.09
CA GLN A 19 -15.43 -0.14 6.55
C GLN A 19 -14.11 0.25 7.22
N LEU A 20 -13.99 0.07 8.54
CA LEU A 20 -12.75 0.29 9.27
C LEU A 20 -11.64 -0.64 8.79
N GLU A 21 -11.93 -1.94 8.60
CA GLU A 21 -10.96 -2.88 8.04
C GLU A 21 -10.51 -2.49 6.62
N ALA A 22 -11.46 -2.10 5.76
CA ALA A 22 -11.15 -1.65 4.41
C ALA A 22 -10.25 -0.41 4.46
N LEU A 23 -10.62 0.60 5.26
CA LEU A 23 -9.86 1.83 5.40
C LEU A 23 -8.47 1.56 5.98
N GLN A 24 -8.33 0.64 6.94
CA GLN A 24 -7.01 0.25 7.46
C GLN A 24 -6.15 -0.44 6.40
N ARG A 25 -6.74 -1.25 5.51
CA ARG A 25 -6.01 -1.83 4.38
C ARG A 25 -5.58 -0.73 3.40
N ASP A 26 -6.46 0.20 3.08
CA ASP A 26 -6.17 1.32 2.18
C ASP A 26 -5.08 2.23 2.74
N VAL A 27 -5.14 2.56 4.04
CA VAL A 27 -4.10 3.34 4.72
C VAL A 27 -2.75 2.63 4.64
N ARG A 28 -2.70 1.31 4.88
CA ARG A 28 -1.45 0.55 4.74
C ARG A 28 -0.91 0.58 3.31
N GLN A 29 -1.78 0.47 2.30
CA GLN A 29 -1.36 0.58 0.90
C GLN A 29 -0.85 1.98 0.55
N LEU A 30 -1.54 3.02 1.01
CA LEU A 30 -1.12 4.40 0.80
C LEU A 30 0.20 4.73 1.51
N GLN A 31 0.42 4.20 2.71
CA GLN A 31 1.70 4.32 3.42
C GLN A 31 2.84 3.67 2.63
N LEU A 32 2.63 2.46 2.13
CA LEU A 32 3.59 1.76 1.27
C LEU A 32 3.92 2.57 0.01
N GLU A 33 2.90 3.10 -0.67
CA GLU A 33 3.09 3.92 -1.87
C GLU A 33 3.87 5.19 -1.57
N HIS A 34 3.52 5.89 -0.49
CA HIS A 34 4.21 7.09 -0.06
C HIS A 34 5.68 6.81 0.27
N ASP A 35 5.97 5.74 1.00
CA ASP A 35 7.33 5.41 1.39
C ASP A 35 8.17 4.96 0.18
N LEU A 36 7.56 4.24 -0.77
CA LEU A 36 8.17 3.97 -2.08
C LEU A 36 8.54 5.26 -2.81
N LEU A 37 7.60 6.20 -2.95
CA LEU A 37 7.84 7.48 -3.62
C LEU A 37 8.89 8.33 -2.91
N LYS A 38 8.84 8.36 -1.58
CA LYS A 38 9.82 9.08 -0.76
C LYS A 38 11.21 8.49 -0.92
N LYS A 39 11.34 7.16 -0.82
CA LYS A 39 12.62 6.46 -1.00
C LYS A 39 13.15 6.63 -2.42
N ALA A 40 12.25 6.64 -3.40
CA ALA A 40 12.61 6.89 -4.79
C ALA A 40 13.13 8.31 -4.99
N ASN A 41 12.48 9.32 -4.41
CA ASN A 41 12.98 10.70 -4.42
C ASN A 41 14.36 10.81 -3.74
N GLU A 42 14.54 10.16 -2.58
CA GLU A 42 15.81 10.15 -1.84
C GLU A 42 16.97 9.52 -2.63
N LEU A 43 16.73 8.34 -3.23
CA LEU A 43 17.77 7.56 -3.91
C LEU A 43 18.06 8.05 -5.33
N ILE A 44 17.01 8.45 -6.05
CA ILE A 44 17.08 8.71 -7.49
C ILE A 44 17.34 10.19 -7.77
N LYS A 45 17.13 11.09 -6.79
CA LYS A 45 17.37 12.54 -6.90
C LYS A 45 16.85 13.14 -8.21
N LYS A 46 15.78 12.58 -8.77
CA LYS A 46 15.13 13.12 -9.96
C LYS A 46 14.25 14.27 -9.48
N ASP A 47 14.76 15.49 -9.63
CA ASP A 47 14.10 16.75 -9.25
C ASP A 47 12.74 16.99 -9.97
N LEU A 48 12.32 16.11 -10.88
CA LEU A 48 11.13 16.28 -11.74
C LEU A 48 9.95 15.37 -11.39
N GLY A 49 9.91 14.84 -10.16
CA GLY A 49 8.84 13.96 -9.71
C GLY A 49 9.14 12.51 -10.08
N VAL A 50 9.31 11.67 -9.07
CA VAL A 50 9.57 10.26 -9.29
C VAL A 50 8.28 9.55 -9.64
N ASP A 51 8.13 9.26 -10.93
CA ASP A 51 7.10 8.35 -11.41
C ASP A 51 7.66 6.92 -11.36
N LEU A 52 7.09 6.09 -10.49
CA LEU A 52 7.52 4.71 -10.27
C LEU A 52 7.42 3.86 -11.55
N GLN A 53 6.57 4.26 -12.51
CA GLN A 53 6.41 3.55 -13.78
C GLN A 53 7.61 3.75 -14.71
N ILE A 54 8.20 4.95 -14.74
CA ILE A 54 9.34 5.29 -15.63
C ILE A 54 10.70 4.90 -15.04
N LEU A 55 10.73 4.38 -13.81
CA LEU A 55 11.95 3.89 -13.20
C LEU A 55 12.50 2.68 -13.97
N SER A 56 13.82 2.66 -14.13
CA SER A 56 14.57 1.53 -14.64
C SER A 56 14.48 0.34 -13.69
N ASN A 57 14.68 -0.87 -14.20
CA ASN A 57 14.63 -2.08 -13.37
C ASN A 57 15.65 -2.03 -12.22
N ARG A 58 16.83 -1.41 -12.44
CA ARG A 58 17.84 -1.22 -11.40
C ARG A 58 17.36 -0.30 -10.27
N GLU A 59 16.73 0.82 -10.62
CA GLU A 59 16.13 1.74 -9.63
C GLU A 59 15.00 1.06 -8.86
N LYS A 60 14.15 0.28 -9.55
CA LYS A 60 13.08 -0.51 -8.93
C LYS A 60 13.63 -1.54 -7.94
N THR A 61 14.69 -2.27 -8.31
CA THR A 61 15.36 -3.22 -7.40
C THR A 61 15.97 -2.51 -6.19
N GLN A 62 16.60 -1.34 -6.37
CA GLN A 62 17.13 -0.56 -5.25
C GLN A 62 16.05 -0.11 -4.26
N LEU A 63 14.85 0.24 -4.75
CA LEU A 63 13.72 0.58 -3.90
C LEU A 63 13.21 -0.63 -3.13
N ILE A 64 13.12 -1.79 -3.79
CA ILE A 64 12.75 -3.04 -3.14
C ILE A 64 13.76 -3.38 -2.07
N ASP A 65 15.06 -3.30 -2.37
CA ASP A 65 16.12 -3.58 -1.40
C ASP A 65 16.12 -2.61 -0.21
N ALA A 66 15.71 -1.36 -0.42
CA ALA A 66 15.63 -0.37 0.65
C ALA A 66 14.38 -0.54 1.54
N LEU A 67 13.30 -1.12 1.02
CA LEU A 67 12.01 -1.25 1.73
C LEU A 67 11.64 -2.69 2.08
N LYS A 68 12.42 -3.69 1.68
CA LYS A 68 12.19 -5.11 1.99
C LYS A 68 12.24 -5.43 3.50
N GLU A 69 12.87 -4.57 4.30
CA GLU A 69 12.92 -4.70 5.75
C GLU A 69 11.60 -4.26 6.40
N ASP A 70 10.93 -3.27 5.82
CA ASP A 70 9.69 -2.68 6.34
C ASP A 70 8.43 -3.30 5.73
N TYR A 71 8.52 -3.82 4.49
CA TYR A 71 7.40 -4.31 3.71
C TYR A 71 7.67 -5.65 3.02
N ARG A 72 6.59 -6.37 2.70
CA ARG A 72 6.71 -7.66 2.03
C ARG A 72 7.07 -7.47 0.56
N LEU A 73 8.03 -8.25 0.07
CA LEU A 73 8.43 -8.31 -1.34
C LEU A 73 7.24 -8.36 -2.33
N PRO A 74 6.22 -9.22 -2.18
CA PRO A 74 5.08 -9.24 -3.11
C PRO A 74 4.30 -7.93 -3.16
N GLU A 75 4.23 -7.18 -2.06
CA GLU A 75 3.54 -5.88 -2.01
C GLU A 75 4.34 -4.82 -2.76
N LEU A 76 5.66 -4.79 -2.55
CA LEU A 76 6.58 -3.90 -3.25
C LEU A 76 6.59 -4.18 -4.76
N LEU A 77 6.61 -5.45 -5.18
CA LEU A 77 6.57 -5.85 -6.58
C LEU A 77 5.27 -5.44 -7.26
N ALA A 78 4.13 -5.63 -6.59
CA ALA A 78 2.82 -5.23 -7.09
C ALA A 78 2.74 -3.71 -7.27
N GLN A 79 3.24 -2.94 -6.30
CA GLN A 79 3.20 -1.49 -6.33
C GLN A 79 4.11 -0.90 -7.41
N LEU A 80 5.32 -1.45 -7.57
CA LEU A 80 6.26 -1.05 -8.63
C LEU A 80 5.88 -1.60 -10.00
N ARG A 81 4.81 -2.40 -10.09
CA ARG A 81 4.34 -3.12 -11.29
C ARG A 81 5.46 -3.86 -12.03
N ILE A 82 6.37 -4.48 -11.28
CA ILE A 82 7.44 -5.28 -11.88
C ILE A 82 7.09 -6.75 -11.85
N ALA A 83 7.43 -7.46 -12.92
CA ALA A 83 7.34 -8.91 -12.91
C ALA A 83 8.40 -9.49 -11.96
N ARG A 84 8.06 -10.56 -11.24
CA ARG A 84 9.03 -11.32 -10.41
C ARG A 84 10.25 -11.77 -11.21
N SER A 85 10.08 -12.03 -12.51
CA SER A 85 11.13 -12.42 -13.46
C SER A 85 12.09 -11.28 -13.84
N SER A 86 11.80 -10.02 -13.47
CA SER A 86 12.72 -8.89 -13.67
C SER A 86 13.49 -8.51 -12.39
N TYR A 87 13.19 -9.19 -11.28
CA TYR A 87 13.86 -9.01 -9.99
C TYR A 87 14.90 -10.10 -9.70
N PHE A 88 14.61 -11.35 -10.12
CA PHE A 88 15.54 -12.48 -10.12
C PHE A 88 16.45 -12.45 -11.36
#